data_AF-A0A816DVT9-F1
#
_entry.id   AF-A0A816DVT9-F1
#
_cell.length_a   1.000
_cell.length_b   1.000
_cell.length_c   1.000
_cell.angle_alpha   90.00
_cell.angle_beta   90.00
_cell.angle_gamma   90.00
#
_symmetry.space_group_name_H-M   'P 1'
#
loop_
_entity.id
_entity.type
_entity.pdbx_description
1 polymer ?
#
loop_
_entity_poly.entity_id
_entity_poly.type
_entity_poly.pdbx_seq_one_letter_code
_entity_poly.pdbx_strand_id
1 'polypeptide(L)'
;MKKPFANINAHDPDELLFSLGTIFRIKSVKILSDQVWSICLIYSKQDDEELTEILSKRYEEAIGERATRLTFGHFLNVIGEQEKAELYSKLLLQELEQSDIDTKNIIYNNVGPVYAMKGDSKEALSYYHYVLTSVKSA
;
A
#
# COMPACT_ATOMS: atom_id res chain seq x y z
N MET A 1 10.68 -1.98 -12.65
CA MET A 1 9.34 -1.39 -12.90
C MET A 1 8.51 -1.58 -11.63
N LYS A 2 8.01 -0.49 -11.02
CA LYS A 2 7.26 -0.51 -9.76
C LYS A 2 5.89 -1.17 -10.03
N LYS A 3 5.62 -2.36 -9.49
CA LYS A 3 4.32 -3.04 -9.67
C LYS A 3 3.24 -2.24 -8.94
N PRO A 4 2.09 -1.98 -9.58
CA PRO A 4 0.92 -1.42 -8.91
C PRO A 4 0.41 -2.39 -7.84
N PHE A 5 -0.31 -1.88 -6.85
CA PHE A 5 -0.97 -2.71 -5.84
C PHE A 5 -2.48 -2.64 -6.02
N ALA A 6 -3.08 -3.81 -6.21
CA ALA A 6 -4.50 -4.07 -6.06
C ALA A 6 -4.64 -5.51 -5.59
N ASN A 7 -5.63 -5.80 -4.75
CA ASN A 7 -5.98 -7.15 -4.39
C ASN A 7 -6.86 -7.75 -5.50
N ILE A 8 -6.24 -8.38 -6.49
CA ILE A 8 -6.91 -8.80 -7.74
C ILE A 8 -7.66 -10.15 -7.60
N ASN A 9 -7.88 -10.62 -6.38
CA ASN A 9 -8.58 -11.88 -6.11
C ASN A 9 -10.10 -11.69 -6.23
N ALA A 10 -10.60 -11.73 -7.47
CA ALA A 10 -11.99 -11.91 -7.90
C ALA A 10 -13.11 -10.98 -7.36
N HIS A 11 -13.79 -10.33 -8.31
CA HIS A 11 -15.16 -9.79 -8.26
C HIS A 11 -15.52 -8.68 -7.25
N ASP A 12 -14.57 -7.85 -6.80
CA ASP A 12 -14.92 -6.58 -6.18
C ASP A 12 -14.96 -5.43 -7.23
N PRO A 13 -16.15 -4.94 -7.62
CA PRO A 13 -16.30 -3.83 -8.59
C PRO A 13 -15.95 -2.45 -8.00
N ASP A 14 -15.67 -2.39 -6.69
CA ASP A 14 -15.23 -1.19 -5.98
C ASP A 14 -13.70 -1.20 -5.73
N GLU A 15 -12.99 -2.25 -6.15
CA GLU A 15 -11.54 -2.30 -6.01
C GLU A 15 -10.84 -1.26 -6.90
N LEU A 16 -10.02 -0.43 -6.27
CA LEU A 16 -9.23 0.60 -6.94
C LEU A 16 -7.80 0.11 -7.18
N LEU A 17 -7.34 0.25 -8.42
CA LEU A 17 -5.93 0.04 -8.76
C LEU A 17 -5.18 1.36 -8.61
N PHE A 18 -4.33 1.44 -7.59
CA PHE A 18 -3.48 2.61 -7.39
C PHE A 18 -2.17 2.45 -8.17
N SER A 19 -1.96 3.35 -9.12
CA SER A 19 -0.66 3.58 -9.72
C SER A 19 -0.16 4.95 -9.29
N LEU A 20 1.14 5.09 -9.05
CA LEU A 20 1.77 6.34 -8.60
C LEU A 20 1.47 7.47 -9.60
N GLY A 21 0.49 8.33 -9.28
CA GLY A 21 0.04 9.45 -10.09
C GLY A 21 -1.24 9.25 -10.91
N THR A 22 -1.82 8.03 -10.94
CA THR A 22 -3.08 7.79 -11.66
C THR A 22 -3.97 6.77 -10.94
N ILE A 23 -5.23 7.16 -10.73
CA ILE A 23 -6.27 6.33 -10.10
C ILE A 23 -7.11 5.68 -11.20
N PHE A 24 -7.18 4.35 -11.18
CA PHE A 24 -8.05 3.57 -12.05
C PHE A 24 -9.12 2.84 -11.24
N ARG A 25 -10.35 2.84 -11.75
CA ARG A 25 -11.41 1.96 -11.26
C ARG A 25 -11.35 0.63 -12.01
N ILE A 26 -11.39 -0.48 -11.28
CA ILE A 26 -11.47 -1.80 -11.90
C ILE A 26 -12.90 -2.04 -12.38
N LYS A 27 -13.10 -2.11 -13.70
CA LYS A 27 -14.42 -2.38 -14.30
C LYS A 27 -14.74 -3.88 -14.30
N SER A 28 -13.75 -4.71 -14.61
CA SER A 28 -13.90 -6.16 -14.58
C SER A 28 -12.55 -6.85 -14.50
N VAL A 29 -12.55 -8.02 -13.87
CA VAL A 29 -11.42 -8.96 -13.83
C VAL A 29 -11.87 -10.26 -14.49
N LYS A 30 -11.14 -10.71 -15.51
CA LYS A 30 -11.33 -11.99 -16.18
C LYS A 30 -10.09 -12.85 -16.00
N ILE A 31 -10.28 -14.07 -15.52
CA ILE A 31 -9.20 -15.06 -15.41
C ILE A 31 -9.08 -15.75 -16.77
N LEU A 32 -7.91 -15.65 -17.41
CA LEU A 32 -7.62 -16.32 -18.68
C LEU A 32 -6.88 -17.65 -18.45
N SER A 33 -6.05 -17.73 -17.40
CA SER A 33 -5.41 -18.95 -16.90
C SER A 33 -4.90 -18.75 -15.46
N ASP A 34 -4.34 -19.79 -14.84
CA ASP A 34 -3.81 -19.80 -13.46
C ASP A 34 -2.83 -18.66 -13.13
N GLN A 35 -2.20 -18.06 -14.15
CA GLN A 35 -1.25 -16.96 -13.98
C GLN A 35 -1.55 -15.74 -14.86
N VAL A 36 -2.68 -15.73 -15.56
CA VAL A 36 -3.01 -14.66 -16.51
C VAL A 36 -4.41 -14.11 -16.22
N TRP A 37 -4.44 -12.84 -15.85
CA TRP A 37 -5.66 -12.06 -15.65
C TRP A 37 -5.76 -10.96 -16.70
N SER A 38 -6.95 -10.79 -17.27
CA SER A 38 -7.32 -9.62 -18.05
C SER A 38 -8.14 -8.68 -17.16
N ILE A 39 -7.60 -7.49 -16.93
CA ILE A 39 -8.23 -6.47 -16.08
C ILE A 39 -8.65 -5.32 -16.97
N CYS A 40 -9.95 -5.01 -16.98
CA CYS A 40 -10.47 -3.84 -17.66
C CYS A 40 -10.47 -2.68 -16.67
N LEU A 41 -9.70 -1.64 -16.97
CA LEU A 41 -9.56 -0.44 -16.15
C LEU A 41 -10.32 0.72 -16.80
N ILE A 42 -10.98 1.53 -15.99
CA ILE A 42 -11.51 2.82 -16.40
C ILE A 42 -10.64 3.90 -15.75
N TYR A 43 -10.25 4.90 -16.54
CA TYR A 43 -9.58 6.08 -16.01
C TYR A 43 -10.60 6.93 -15.24
N SER A 44 -10.38 7.11 -13.95
CA SER A 44 -11.40 7.67 -13.03
C SER A 44 -11.80 9.12 -13.35
N LYS A 45 -10.97 9.85 -14.11
CA LYS A 45 -11.25 11.24 -14.54
C LYS A 45 -12.50 11.37 -15.43
N GLN A 46 -13.00 10.27 -16.01
CA GLN A 46 -14.16 10.29 -16.90
C GLN A 46 -15.51 10.13 -16.17
N ASP A 47 -15.52 9.51 -15.00
CA ASP A 47 -16.76 9.16 -14.28
C ASP A 47 -16.92 9.89 -12.94
N ASP A 48 -15.83 10.33 -12.29
CA ASP A 48 -15.90 10.92 -10.94
C ASP A 48 -14.71 11.86 -10.63
N GLU A 49 -14.82 13.11 -11.10
CA GLU A 49 -13.79 14.14 -10.94
C GLU A 49 -13.57 14.48 -9.45
N GLU A 50 -14.63 14.47 -8.64
CA GLU A 50 -14.60 14.75 -7.20
C GLU A 50 -13.84 13.67 -6.42
N LEU A 51 -14.15 12.38 -6.64
CA LEU A 51 -13.43 11.29 -5.97
C LEU A 51 -11.94 11.27 -6.35
N THR A 52 -11.64 11.54 -7.63
CA THR A 52 -10.27 11.60 -8.13
C THR A 52 -9.49 12.73 -7.46
N GLU A 53 -10.11 13.90 -7.31
CA GLU A 53 -9.50 15.05 -6.64
C GLU A 53 -9.31 14.81 -5.14
N ILE A 54 -10.30 14.26 -4.44
CA ILE A 54 -10.21 13.91 -3.02
C ILE A 54 -9.07 12.92 -2.76
N LEU A 55 -9.00 11.84 -3.55
CA LEU A 55 -7.97 10.82 -3.37
C LEU A 55 -6.59 11.36 -3.74
N SER A 56 -6.47 12.18 -4.78
CA SER A 56 -5.20 12.82 -5.16
C SER A 56 -4.71 13.76 -4.07
N LYS A 57 -5.61 14.58 -3.51
CA LYS A 57 -5.29 15.47 -2.39
C LYS A 57 -4.87 14.68 -1.15
N ARG A 58 -5.63 13.66 -0.75
CA ARG A 58 -5.25 12.78 0.38
C ARG A 58 -3.92 12.08 0.13
N TYR A 59 -3.63 11.71 -1.11
CA TYR A 59 -2.37 11.09 -1.49
C TYR A 59 -1.20 12.07 -1.32
N GLU A 60 -1.34 13.30 -1.82
CA GLU A 60 -0.35 14.37 -1.65
C GLU A 60 -0.15 14.74 -0.19
N GLU A 61 -1.23 14.87 0.59
CA GLU A 61 -1.18 15.15 2.03
C GLU A 61 -0.51 14.01 2.83
N ALA A 62 -0.79 12.75 2.48
CA ALA A 62 -0.28 11.59 3.21
C ALA A 62 1.16 11.21 2.81
N ILE A 63 1.55 11.41 1.56
CA ILE A 63 2.81 10.87 1.01
C ILE A 63 3.80 11.96 0.57
N GLY A 64 3.33 13.17 0.25
CA GLY A 64 4.15 14.25 -0.26
C GLY A 64 4.87 13.91 -1.58
N GLU A 65 5.97 14.62 -1.87
CA GLU A 65 6.75 14.43 -3.12
C GLU A 65 7.48 13.06 -3.22
N ARG A 66 7.54 12.28 -2.14
CA ARG A 66 8.24 10.99 -2.09
C ARG A 66 7.27 9.81 -2.18
N ALA A 67 6.59 9.76 -3.31
CA ALA A 67 5.73 8.66 -3.73
C ALA A 67 6.54 7.36 -3.91
N THR A 68 6.55 6.51 -2.88
CA THR A 68 7.21 5.21 -2.88
C THR A 68 6.24 4.10 -2.50
N ARG A 69 6.63 2.86 -2.80
CA ARG A 69 5.89 1.68 -2.33
C ARG A 69 5.76 1.67 -0.81
N LEU A 70 6.83 2.06 -0.11
CA LEU A 70 6.91 2.06 1.35
C LEU A 70 5.85 2.96 2.00
N THR A 71 5.55 4.10 1.38
CA THR A 71 4.59 5.08 1.91
C THR A 71 3.14 4.72 1.59
N PHE A 72 2.89 3.71 0.76
CA PHE A 72 1.55 3.34 0.31
C PHE A 72 0.68 2.72 1.42
N GLY A 73 1.27 1.91 2.31
CA GLY A 73 0.54 1.39 3.48
C GLY A 73 0.05 2.51 4.41
N HIS A 74 0.81 3.59 4.53
CA HIS A 74 0.37 4.77 5.29
C HIS A 74 -0.81 5.47 4.61
N PHE A 75 -0.75 5.68 3.29
CA PHE A 75 -1.87 6.26 2.53
C PHE A 75 -3.15 5.43 2.64
N LEU A 76 -3.06 4.10 2.53
CA LEU A 76 -4.21 3.21 2.72
C LEU A 76 -4.87 3.44 4.09
N ASN A 77 -4.08 3.59 5.16
CA ASN A 77 -4.66 3.96 6.46
C ASN A 77 -5.31 5.33 6.48
N VAL A 78 -4.73 6.34 5.83
CA VAL A 78 -5.28 7.70 5.76
C VAL A 78 -6.63 7.73 5.04
N ILE A 79 -6.81 6.90 4.01
CA ILE A 79 -8.10 6.79 3.32
C ILE A 79 -9.09 5.83 4.00
N GLY A 80 -8.71 5.20 5.12
CA GLY A 80 -9.55 4.31 5.91
C GLY A 80 -9.50 2.83 5.50
N GLU A 81 -8.64 2.47 4.54
CA GLU A 81 -8.45 1.12 4.00
C GLU A 81 -7.48 0.29 4.88
N GLN A 82 -7.83 0.12 6.16
CA GLN A 82 -6.96 -0.50 7.17
C GLN A 82 -6.60 -1.95 6.84
N GLU A 83 -7.55 -2.75 6.36
CA GLU A 83 -7.32 -4.15 5.98
C GLU A 83 -6.34 -4.27 4.80
N LYS A 84 -6.49 -3.39 3.81
CA LYS A 84 -5.57 -3.33 2.66
C LYS A 84 -4.20 -2.82 3.09
N ALA A 85 -4.13 -1.87 4.02
CA ALA A 85 -2.88 -1.37 4.58
C ALA A 85 -2.09 -2.51 5.27
N GLU A 86 -2.76 -3.33 6.08
CA GLU A 86 -2.15 -4.48 6.74
C GLU A 86 -1.69 -5.54 5.72
N LEU A 87 -2.53 -5.87 4.75
CA LEU A 87 -2.18 -6.82 3.69
C LEU A 87 -0.92 -6.36 2.95
N TYR A 88 -0.85 -5.07 2.60
CA TYR A 88 0.30 -4.48 1.96
C TYR A 88 1.55 -4.50 2.85
N SER A 89 1.41 -4.17 4.14
CA SER A 89 2.50 -4.29 5.10
C SER A 89 3.05 -5.71 5.22
N LYS A 90 2.18 -6.73 5.24
CA LYS A 90 2.61 -8.14 5.26
C LYS A 90 3.41 -8.52 4.02
N LEU A 91 3.00 -8.06 2.84
CA LEU A 91 3.75 -8.29 1.61
C LEU A 91 5.13 -7.62 1.64
N LEU A 92 5.22 -6.37 2.11
CA LEU A 92 6.51 -5.69 2.27
C LEU A 92 7.44 -6.44 3.23
N LEU A 93 6.91 -6.99 4.33
CA LEU A 93 7.67 -7.79 5.28
C LEU A 93 8.18 -9.10 4.68
N GLN A 94 7.41 -9.75 3.79
CA GLN A 94 7.82 -10.96 3.09
C GLN A 94 8.99 -10.73 2.12
N GLU A 95 9.11 -9.52 1.56
CA GLU A 95 10.21 -9.14 0.67
C GLU A 95 11.54 -8.86 1.42
N LEU A 96 11.56 -8.96 2.76
CA LEU A 96 12.71 -8.56 3.58
C LEU A 96 13.85 -9.59 3.66
N GLU A 97 13.64 -10.86 3.34
CA GLU A 97 14.61 -11.93 3.66
C GLU A 97 16.04 -11.61 3.19
N GLN A 98 16.19 -11.04 1.99
CA GLN A 98 17.49 -10.73 1.37
C GLN A 98 17.86 -9.24 1.42
N SER A 99 17.07 -8.40 2.10
CA SER A 99 17.31 -6.96 2.18
C SER A 99 18.41 -6.61 3.20
N ASP A 100 19.16 -5.54 2.93
CA ASP A 100 20.10 -4.94 3.88
C ASP A 100 19.39 -4.33 5.10
N ILE A 101 20.17 -3.98 6.12
CA ILE A 101 19.63 -3.51 7.40
C ILE A 101 18.94 -2.15 7.28
N ASP A 102 19.42 -1.28 6.40
CA ASP A 102 18.83 0.04 6.17
C ASP A 102 17.45 -0.09 5.51
N THR A 103 17.35 -0.94 4.49
CA THR A 103 16.11 -1.27 3.80
C THR A 103 15.10 -1.91 4.76
N LYS A 104 15.55 -2.85 5.61
CA LYS A 104 14.74 -3.44 6.68
C LYS A 104 14.22 -2.37 7.64
N ASN A 105 15.10 -1.51 8.15
CA ASN A 105 14.73 -0.46 9.08
C ASN A 105 13.69 0.50 8.49
N ILE A 106 13.87 0.88 7.22
CA ILE A 106 12.90 1.71 6.50
C ILE A 106 11.54 1.00 6.41
N ILE A 107 11.50 -0.27 6.02
CA ILE A 107 10.24 -1.02 5.90
C ILE A 107 9.55 -1.16 7.25
N TYR A 108 10.27 -1.61 8.29
CA TYR A 108 9.71 -1.75 9.64
C TYR A 108 9.16 -0.43 10.20
N ASN A 109 9.86 0.68 9.96
CA ASN A 109 9.40 2.00 10.39
C ASN A 109 8.10 2.45 9.69
N ASN A 110 7.88 2.02 8.43
CA ASN A 110 6.64 2.31 7.70
C ASN A 110 5.49 1.35 8.05
N VAL A 111 5.79 0.14 8.53
CA VAL A 111 4.79 -0.84 8.97
C VAL A 111 4.27 -0.54 10.39
N GLY A 112 5.12 -0.04 11.30
CA GLY A 112 4.71 0.30 12.68
C GLY A 112 3.43 1.16 12.78
N PRO A 113 3.31 2.28 12.04
CA PRO A 113 2.12 3.13 12.05
C PRO A 113 0.84 2.41 11.61
N VAL A 114 0.94 1.43 10.71
CA VAL A 114 -0.20 0.66 10.19
C VAL A 114 -0.83 -0.15 11.31
N TYR A 115 -0.01 -0.86 12.08
CA TYR A 115 -0.48 -1.64 13.23
C TYR A 115 -0.93 -0.75 14.39
N ALA A 116 -0.28 0.40 14.60
CA ALA A 116 -0.70 1.36 15.62
C ALA A 116 -2.11 1.90 15.33
N MET A 117 -2.40 2.29 14.09
CA MET A 117 -3.73 2.77 13.68
C MET A 117 -4.81 1.69 13.71
N LYS A 118 -4.43 0.42 13.53
CA LYS A 118 -5.32 -0.74 13.71
C LYS A 118 -5.67 -1.00 15.20
N GLY A 119 -4.99 -0.33 16.13
CA GLY A 119 -5.12 -0.57 17.57
C GLY A 119 -4.23 -1.71 18.09
N ASP A 120 -3.41 -2.31 17.23
CA ASP A 120 -2.48 -3.37 17.60
C ASP A 120 -1.15 -2.78 18.08
N SER A 121 -1.21 -2.23 19.28
CA SER A 121 -0.08 -1.49 19.87
C SER A 121 1.12 -2.39 20.15
N LYS A 122 0.91 -3.70 20.37
CA LYS A 122 2.00 -4.64 20.67
C LYS A 122 2.85 -4.89 19.43
N GLU A 123 2.21 -5.24 18.32
CA GLU A 123 2.88 -5.43 17.03
C GLU A 123 3.56 -4.14 16.58
N ALA A 124 2.90 -2.99 16.68
CA ALA A 124 3.49 -1.70 16.33
C ALA A 124 4.78 -1.40 17.12
N LEU A 125 4.76 -1.61 18.44
CA LEU A 125 5.93 -1.43 19.29
C LEU A 125 7.06 -2.39 18.93
N SER A 126 6.74 -3.63 18.55
CA SER A 126 7.75 -4.61 18.13
C SER A 126 8.54 -4.13 16.90
N TYR A 127 7.85 -3.52 15.92
CA TYR A 127 8.49 -2.97 14.73
C TYR A 127 9.36 -1.75 15.04
N TYR A 128 8.88 -0.83 15.90
CA TYR A 128 9.72 0.29 16.33
C TYR A 128 10.94 -0.17 17.14
N HIS A 129 10.76 -1.19 17.98
CA HIS A 129 11.86 -1.74 18.76
C HIS A 129 12.93 -2.39 17.88
N TYR A 130 12.53 -3.10 16.83
CA TYR A 130 13.45 -3.65 15.84
C TYR A 130 14.33 -2.55 15.21
N VAL A 131 13.72 -1.45 14.77
CA VAL A 131 14.45 -0.32 14.15
C VAL A 131 15.44 0.28 15.16
N LEU A 132 14.98 0.55 16.38
CA LEU A 132 15.80 1.17 17.43
C LEU A 132 16.98 0.30 17.86
N THR A 133 16.81 -1.02 17.88
CA THR A 133 17.89 -1.95 18.26
C THR A 133 18.87 -2.16 17.11
N SER A 134 18.36 -2.27 15.88
CA SER A 134 19.16 -2.46 14.67
C SER A 134 20.10 -1.28 14.40
N VAL A 135 19.66 -0.03 14.64
CA VAL A 135 20.49 1.18 14.51
C VAL A 135 21.58 1.25 15.58
N LYS A 136 21.36 0.68 16.77
CA LYS A 136 22.36 0.68 17.86
C LYS A 136 23.46 -0.37 17.67
N SER A 137 23.20 -1.39 16.85
CA SER A 137 24.12 -2.49 16.56
C SER A 137 24.92 -2.32 15.27
N ALA A 138 24.69 -1.23 14.52
CA ALA A 138 25.42 -0.85 13.31
C ALA A 138 26.54 0.15 13.65
#